data_AF-A0A926U4N0-F1
#
_entry.id   AF-A0A926U4N0-F1
#
_cell.length_a   1.000
_cell.length_b   1.000
_cell.length_c   1.000
_cell.angle_alpha   90.00
_cell.angle_beta   90.00
_cell.angle_gamma   90.00
#
_symmetry.space_group_name_H-M   'P 1'
#
loop_
_entity.id
_entity.type
_entity.pdbx_description
1 polymer ?
#
loop_
_entity_poly.entity_id
_entity_poly.type
_entity_poly.pdbx_seq_one_letter_code
_entity_poly.pdbx_strand_id
1 'polypeptide(L)'
;MSYRQAVFCGDELATISNRSDRFAIVSNARSSKALSQLASRNLQRSLIMSVLYLRLIPTSLHYIPPESTHSVAQEALSRLFPEGDIYLEVYKTTEFIDQGENFEYVRCPFCGADLVAWWGDAMDAAYEAAFEDLSITTPCCHQQTSLEKLDYRAPAGFARFVLSVRNPNRGDLTEREIELIETILNCKLKQVWAMY
;
A
#
# COMPACT_ATOMS: atom_id res chain seq x y z
N MET A 1 0.15 -12.82 -14.97
CA MET A 1 -0.71 -11.60 -14.91
C MET A 1 0.25 -10.44 -15.01
N SER A 2 0.27 -9.74 -16.14
CA SER A 2 1.24 -8.67 -16.45
C SER A 2 0.97 -7.43 -15.61
N TYR A 3 2.02 -6.81 -15.04
CA TYR A 3 1.97 -5.55 -14.29
C TYR A 3 1.69 -4.33 -15.20
N ARG A 4 0.71 -4.45 -16.11
CA ARG A 4 0.18 -3.32 -16.90
C ARG A 4 -1.03 -2.73 -16.18
N GLN A 5 -0.86 -1.50 -15.73
CA GLN A 5 -1.90 -0.59 -15.21
C GLN A 5 -3.21 -0.69 -15.99
N ALA A 6 -4.31 -0.88 -15.27
CA ALA A 6 -5.66 -0.60 -15.77
C ALA A 6 -6.15 0.71 -15.14
N VAL A 7 -6.17 1.79 -15.92
CA VAL A 7 -6.94 2.99 -15.60
C VAL A 7 -7.64 3.51 -16.87
N PHE A 8 -8.95 3.77 -16.70
CA PHE A 8 -9.88 4.64 -17.43
C PHE A 8 -10.89 4.11 -18.48
N CYS A 9 -12.16 4.37 -18.10
CA CYS A 9 -13.29 4.95 -18.85
C CYS A 9 -14.20 4.09 -19.75
N GLY A 10 -15.51 4.21 -19.49
CA GLY A 10 -16.58 3.93 -20.44
C GLY A 10 -17.97 3.88 -19.80
N ASP A 11 -18.62 5.04 -19.66
CA ASP A 11 -20.06 5.18 -19.40
C ASP A 11 -20.90 4.55 -20.53
N GLU A 12 -22.00 3.86 -20.21
CA GLU A 12 -23.10 3.71 -21.15
C GLU A 12 -24.46 3.75 -20.45
N LEU A 13 -25.22 4.79 -20.78
CA LEU A 13 -26.57 5.09 -20.35
C LEU A 13 -27.57 4.16 -21.04
N ALA A 14 -28.44 3.51 -20.27
CA ALA A 14 -29.64 2.85 -20.80
C ALA A 14 -30.92 3.51 -20.27
N THR A 15 -31.59 4.17 -21.20
CA THR A 15 -32.94 4.75 -21.22
C THR A 15 -34.02 3.85 -20.61
N ILE A 16 -34.89 4.41 -19.75
CA ILE A 16 -36.26 3.92 -19.54
C ILE A 16 -37.24 5.10 -19.55
N SER A 17 -38.24 4.98 -20.43
CA SER A 17 -39.29 5.94 -20.75
C SER A 17 -40.53 5.81 -19.84
N ASN A 18 -41.29 6.91 -19.73
CA ASN A 18 -42.75 7.01 -19.48
C ASN A 18 -43.24 6.42 -18.13
N ARG A 19 -44.11 7.06 -17.34
CA ARG A 19 -45.29 7.84 -17.69
C ARG A 19 -45.77 8.59 -16.43
N SER A 20 -46.51 9.65 -16.68
CA SER A 20 -47.30 10.48 -15.76
C SER A 20 -48.07 9.70 -14.68
N ASP A 21 -47.95 10.13 -13.43
CA ASP A 21 -49.09 10.15 -12.50
C ASP A 21 -48.96 11.28 -11.48
N ARG A 22 -50.06 12.03 -11.37
CA ARG A 22 -50.24 13.18 -10.50
C ARG A 22 -50.35 12.71 -9.05
N PHE A 23 -49.44 13.16 -8.19
CA PHE A 23 -49.65 13.14 -6.75
C PHE A 23 -49.29 14.50 -6.13
N ALA A 24 -50.23 14.99 -5.32
CA ALA A 24 -50.19 16.27 -4.64
C ALA A 24 -48.96 16.40 -3.74
N ILE A 25 -48.20 17.48 -3.89
CA ILE A 25 -47.15 17.85 -2.95
C ILE A 25 -47.80 18.63 -1.81
N VAL A 26 -48.16 17.92 -0.74
CA VAL A 26 -48.31 18.53 0.59
C VAL A 26 -46.90 18.68 1.14
N SER A 27 -46.39 19.92 1.14
CA SER A 27 -45.08 20.28 1.67
C SER A 27 -45.05 20.07 3.19
N ASN A 28 -44.59 18.91 3.64
CA ASN A 28 -44.39 18.63 5.06
C ASN A 28 -42.92 18.89 5.42
N ALA A 29 -42.64 20.10 5.91
CA ALA A 29 -41.31 20.63 6.26
C ALA A 29 -40.67 19.99 7.52
N ARG A 30 -40.94 18.72 7.79
CA ARG A 30 -40.36 17.97 8.94
C ARG A 30 -39.38 16.87 8.54
N SER A 31 -39.14 16.65 7.25
CA SER A 31 -38.25 15.59 6.75
C SER A 31 -36.81 16.05 6.46
N SER A 32 -36.55 17.36 6.31
CA SER A 32 -35.23 17.81 5.81
C SER A 32 -34.07 17.58 6.79
N LYS A 33 -34.32 17.58 8.11
CA LYS A 33 -33.27 17.39 9.12
C LYS A 33 -32.85 15.92 9.29
N ALA A 34 -33.80 14.99 9.14
CA ALA A 34 -33.51 13.55 9.18
C ALA A 34 -32.91 13.05 7.85
N LEU A 35 -33.40 13.57 6.71
CA LEU A 35 -32.79 13.34 5.40
C LEU A 35 -31.40 13.96 5.30
N SER A 36 -31.16 15.15 5.87
CA SER A 36 -29.81 15.72 5.91
C SER A 36 -28.89 14.93 6.84
N GLN A 37 -29.35 14.43 7.98
CA GLN A 37 -28.54 13.57 8.85
C GLN A 37 -28.24 12.19 8.24
N LEU A 38 -29.19 11.58 7.53
CA LEU A 38 -28.96 10.32 6.80
C LEU A 38 -28.11 10.54 5.55
N ALA A 39 -28.29 11.65 4.83
CA ALA A 39 -27.42 12.03 3.72
C ALA A 39 -26.01 12.37 4.22
N SER A 40 -25.84 13.06 5.36
CA SER A 40 -24.53 13.29 5.97
C SER A 40 -23.88 12.00 6.48
N ARG A 41 -24.66 11.07 7.04
CA ARG A 41 -24.16 9.72 7.40
C ARG A 41 -23.81 8.87 6.19
N ASN A 42 -24.52 9.01 5.07
CA ASN A 42 -24.23 8.29 3.82
C ASN A 42 -23.14 8.97 2.97
N LEU A 43 -22.99 10.29 3.04
CA LEU A 43 -21.88 11.07 2.46
C LEU A 43 -20.59 10.82 3.25
N GLN A 44 -20.66 10.66 4.57
CA GLN A 44 -19.52 10.20 5.38
C GLN A 44 -19.14 8.74 5.12
N ARG A 45 -20.06 7.92 4.59
CA ARG A 45 -19.81 6.52 4.21
C ARG A 45 -19.27 6.36 2.79
N SER A 46 -19.16 7.45 2.03
CA SER A 46 -18.75 7.47 0.61
C SER A 46 -17.57 8.42 0.34
N LEU A 47 -16.74 8.72 1.35
CA LEU A 47 -15.50 9.51 1.22
C LEU A 47 -14.32 8.83 1.95
N ILE A 48 -14.15 7.52 1.77
CA ILE A 48 -12.87 6.85 2.01
C ILE A 48 -12.56 6.11 0.72
N MET A 49 -11.93 6.80 -0.23
CA MET A 49 -11.52 6.16 -1.48
C MET A 49 -10.04 5.78 -1.47
N SER A 50 -9.33 6.08 -0.38
CA SER A 50 -7.93 5.73 -0.21
C SER A 50 -7.70 5.11 1.17
N VAL A 51 -7.00 3.98 1.20
CA VAL A 51 -6.54 3.28 2.39
C VAL A 51 -5.03 3.50 2.50
N LEU A 52 -4.61 4.06 3.63
CA LEU A 52 -3.19 4.29 3.91
C LEU A 52 -2.64 3.13 4.74
N TYR A 53 -1.49 2.59 4.36
CA TYR A 53 -0.75 1.60 5.12
C TYR A 53 0.63 2.12 5.48
N LEU A 54 1.03 1.92 6.73
CA LEU A 54 2.42 1.87 7.14
C LEU A 54 2.81 0.39 7.25
N ARG A 55 3.79 -0.05 6.45
CA ARG A 55 4.29 -1.42 6.45
C ARG A 55 5.72 -1.46 6.98
N LEU A 56 5.96 -2.32 7.97
CA LEU A 56 7.27 -2.62 8.51
C LEU A 56 7.76 -3.94 7.92
N ILE A 57 8.87 -3.87 7.19
CA ILE A 57 9.47 -5.04 6.55
C ILE A 57 10.92 -5.21 6.96
N PRO A 58 11.43 -6.45 7.12
CA PRO A 58 12.85 -6.69 7.34
C PRO A 58 13.69 -6.11 6.20
N THR A 59 14.86 -5.57 6.54
CA THR A 59 15.89 -5.16 5.56
C THR A 59 16.59 -6.34 4.90
N SER A 60 16.43 -7.56 5.44
CA SER A 60 16.92 -8.80 4.85
C SER A 60 15.77 -9.55 4.17
N LEU A 61 15.85 -9.71 2.85
CA LEU A 61 14.73 -10.15 1.98
C LEU A 61 14.04 -11.43 2.45
N HIS A 62 14.82 -12.44 2.85
CA HIS A 62 14.30 -13.76 3.21
C HIS A 62 14.11 -13.95 4.71
N TYR A 63 14.43 -12.95 5.53
CA TYR A 63 14.34 -13.09 6.99
C TYR A 63 12.88 -13.11 7.42
N ILE A 64 12.53 -14.12 8.22
CA ILE A 64 11.24 -14.21 8.90
C ILE A 64 11.55 -14.20 10.40
N PRO A 65 11.05 -13.21 11.17
CA PRO A 65 11.15 -13.22 12.62
C PRO A 65 10.51 -14.49 13.21
N PRO A 66 11.06 -15.05 14.30
CA PRO A 66 10.47 -16.23 14.95
C PRO A 66 8.99 -16.02 15.29
N GLU A 67 8.14 -17.02 15.06
CA GLU A 67 6.68 -16.90 15.33
C GLU A 67 6.36 -16.48 16.77
N SER A 68 7.21 -16.84 17.73
CA SER A 68 7.09 -16.44 19.12
C SER A 68 7.14 -14.92 19.36
N THR A 69 7.68 -14.14 18.41
CA THR A 69 7.80 -12.67 18.53
C THR A 69 6.63 -11.93 17.88
N HIS A 70 5.79 -12.61 17.08
CA HIS A 70 4.77 -11.98 16.24
C HIS A 70 3.71 -11.26 17.06
N SER A 71 3.10 -11.95 18.04
CA SER A 71 2.07 -11.36 18.91
C SER A 71 2.60 -10.19 19.74
N VAL A 72 3.83 -10.30 20.25
CA VAL A 72 4.49 -9.25 21.02
C VAL A 72 4.72 -8.00 20.16
N ALA A 73 5.14 -8.18 18.90
CA ALA A 73 5.33 -7.07 17.98
C ALA A 73 4.00 -6.41 17.58
N GLN A 74 2.95 -7.20 17.33
CA GLN A 74 1.61 -6.66 17.06
C GLN A 74 1.07 -5.86 18.24
N GLU A 75 1.24 -6.35 19.47
CA GLU A 75 0.81 -5.64 20.68
C GLU A 75 1.63 -4.36 20.92
N ALA A 76 2.94 -4.40 20.69
CA ALA A 76 3.76 -3.20 20.77
C ALA A 76 3.31 -2.16 19.73
N LEU A 77 3.02 -2.59 18.50
CA LEU A 77 2.57 -1.70 17.43
C LEU A 77 1.16 -1.15 17.67
N SER A 78 0.23 -1.94 18.23
CA SER A 78 -1.12 -1.46 18.56
C SER A 78 -1.12 -0.39 19.64
N ARG A 79 -0.16 -0.43 20.58
CA ARG A 79 0.03 0.64 21.57
C ARG A 79 0.56 1.94 20.95
N LEU A 80 1.37 1.82 19.89
CA LEU A 80 1.91 2.97 19.15
C LEU A 80 0.87 3.58 18.19
N PHE A 81 -0.06 2.77 17.70
CA PHE A 81 -1.14 3.13 16.78
C PHE A 81 -2.51 2.69 17.31
N PRO A 82 -3.04 3.35 18.35
CA PRO A 82 -4.29 2.92 19.01
C PRO A 82 -5.53 3.02 18.13
N GLU A 83 -5.48 3.80 17.04
CA GLU A 83 -6.58 3.98 16.08
C GLU A 83 -6.39 3.17 14.78
N GLY A 84 -5.23 2.56 14.59
CA GLY A 84 -4.90 1.82 13.37
C GLY A 84 -5.21 0.33 13.49
N ASP A 85 -5.64 -0.29 12.40
CA ASP A 85 -5.84 -1.74 12.35
C ASP A 85 -4.49 -2.42 12.07
N ILE A 86 -4.08 -3.35 12.95
CA ILE A 86 -2.79 -4.06 12.85
C ILE A 86 -2.96 -5.39 12.11
N TYR A 87 -2.12 -5.62 11.11
CA TYR A 87 -2.07 -6.87 10.33
C TYR A 87 -0.66 -7.44 10.33
N LEU A 88 -0.56 -8.76 10.29
CA LEU A 88 0.70 -9.47 10.14
C LEU A 88 0.54 -10.50 9.02
N GLU A 89 1.46 -10.47 8.07
CA GLU A 89 1.46 -11.36 6.91
C GLU A 89 2.82 -12.04 6.81
N VAL A 90 2.78 -13.36 6.59
CA VAL A 90 3.97 -14.18 6.29
C VAL A 90 3.73 -14.90 4.98
N TYR A 91 4.46 -14.51 3.95
CA TYR A 91 4.37 -15.08 2.62
C TYR A 91 5.27 -16.31 2.46
N LYS A 92 4.83 -17.25 1.62
CA LYS A 92 5.60 -18.46 1.32
C LYS A 92 6.88 -18.11 0.58
N THR A 93 6.78 -17.23 -0.40
CA THR A 93 7.86 -16.67 -1.23
C THR A 93 8.11 -15.22 -0.86
N THR A 94 9.23 -14.65 -1.31
CA THR A 94 9.48 -13.22 -1.19
C THR A 94 8.43 -12.47 -2.01
N GLU A 95 7.89 -11.38 -1.49
CA GLU A 95 6.94 -10.51 -2.19
C GLU A 95 7.52 -9.10 -2.35
N PHE A 96 7.11 -8.40 -3.40
CA PHE A 96 7.39 -6.98 -3.55
C PHE A 96 6.35 -6.18 -2.75
N ILE A 97 6.83 -5.49 -1.72
CA ILE A 97 6.03 -4.63 -0.86
C ILE A 97 6.12 -3.21 -1.40
N ASP A 98 5.13 -2.87 -2.21
CA ASP A 98 5.04 -1.60 -2.92
C ASP A 98 4.46 -0.47 -2.07
N GLN A 99 4.66 0.73 -2.59
CA GLN A 99 4.23 2.03 -2.08
C GLN A 99 2.88 2.50 -2.66
N GLY A 100 2.20 1.65 -3.43
CA GLY A 100 0.93 1.94 -4.10
C GLY A 100 1.00 3.20 -4.96
N GLU A 101 0.02 4.07 -4.79
CA GLU A 101 -0.06 5.37 -5.49
C GLU A 101 1.07 6.34 -5.12
N ASN A 102 1.89 6.05 -4.09
CA ASN A 102 3.08 6.85 -3.78
C ASN A 102 4.26 6.54 -4.74
N PHE A 103 4.08 5.64 -5.71
CA PHE A 103 5.08 5.38 -6.74
C PHE A 103 5.26 6.62 -7.62
N GLU A 104 6.50 7.12 -7.73
CA GLU A 104 6.82 8.29 -8.56
C GLU A 104 7.93 8.01 -9.58
N TYR A 105 9.09 7.53 -9.14
CA TYR A 105 10.19 7.18 -10.04
C TYR A 105 10.97 5.98 -9.56
N VAL A 106 11.66 5.36 -10.51
CA VAL A 106 12.75 4.41 -10.29
C VAL A 106 13.94 4.87 -11.11
N ARG A 107 15.09 5.10 -10.48
CA ARG A 107 16.30 5.60 -11.14
C ARG A 107 17.49 4.68 -10.96
N CYS A 108 18.42 4.79 -11.89
CA CYS A 108 19.72 4.16 -11.76
C CYS A 108 20.52 4.81 -10.63
N PRO A 109 20.99 4.07 -9.62
CA PRO A 109 21.74 4.63 -8.50
C PRO A 109 23.14 5.11 -8.90
N PHE A 110 23.62 4.75 -10.11
CA PHE A 110 24.98 5.08 -10.56
C PHE A 110 25.04 6.31 -11.47
N CYS A 111 24.08 6.45 -12.40
CA CYS A 111 24.08 7.54 -13.37
C CYS A 111 22.82 8.43 -13.31
N GLY A 112 21.85 8.10 -12.44
CA GLY A 112 20.61 8.87 -12.25
C GLY A 112 19.60 8.76 -13.37
N ALA A 113 19.85 7.96 -14.42
CA ALA A 113 18.91 7.76 -15.51
C ALA A 113 17.58 7.19 -15.03
N ASP A 114 16.49 7.63 -15.64
CA ASP A 114 15.15 7.09 -15.41
C ASP A 114 15.06 5.65 -15.94
N LEU A 115 14.56 4.75 -15.10
CA LEU A 115 14.42 3.32 -15.39
C LEU A 115 12.95 2.87 -15.45
N VAL A 116 11.97 3.76 -15.23
CA VAL A 116 10.54 3.37 -15.10
C VAL A 116 10.05 2.52 -16.27
N ALA A 117 10.39 2.90 -17.51
CA ALA A 117 9.95 2.18 -18.71
C ALA A 117 10.48 0.74 -18.81
N TRP A 118 11.69 0.48 -18.28
CA TRP A 118 12.30 -0.85 -18.26
C TRP A 118 11.94 -1.64 -17.00
N TRP A 119 11.70 -0.94 -15.89
CA TRP A 119 11.54 -1.54 -14.57
C TRP A 119 10.37 -2.52 -14.48
N GLY A 120 9.25 -2.24 -15.17
CA GLY A 120 8.08 -3.12 -15.17
C GLY A 120 8.40 -4.52 -15.71
N ASP A 121 9.08 -4.61 -16.85
CA ASP A 121 9.48 -5.90 -17.44
C ASP A 121 10.49 -6.65 -16.56
N ALA A 122 11.40 -5.91 -15.90
CA ALA A 122 12.36 -6.49 -14.97
C ALA A 122 11.69 -7.04 -13.70
N MET A 123 10.66 -6.35 -13.20
CA MET A 123 9.84 -6.80 -12.07
C MET A 123 9.00 -8.01 -12.43
N ASP A 124 8.37 -8.02 -13.62
CA ASP A 124 7.61 -9.17 -14.12
C ASP A 124 8.50 -10.43 -14.19
N ALA A 125 9.72 -10.29 -14.75
CA ALA A 125 10.67 -11.40 -14.82
C ALA A 125 11.11 -11.91 -13.43
N ALA A 126 11.36 -11.00 -12.49
CA ALA A 126 11.73 -11.38 -11.12
C ALA A 126 10.56 -12.00 -10.34
N TYR A 127 9.33 -11.54 -10.58
CA TYR A 127 8.11 -12.10 -9.99
C TYR A 127 7.86 -13.55 -10.41
N GLU A 128 8.02 -13.87 -11.70
CA GLU A 128 7.91 -15.25 -12.21
C GLU A 128 8.98 -16.18 -11.59
N ALA A 129 10.10 -15.64 -11.14
CA ALA A 129 11.15 -16.34 -10.39
C ALA A 129 11.00 -16.20 -8.86
N ALA A 130 9.81 -15.81 -8.37
CA ALA A 130 9.50 -15.64 -6.94
C ALA A 130 10.48 -14.72 -6.17
N PHE A 131 11.09 -13.77 -6.90
CA PHE A 131 12.12 -12.86 -6.39
C PHE A 131 13.30 -13.58 -5.69
N GLU A 132 13.65 -14.79 -6.16
CA GLU A 132 14.80 -15.55 -5.65
C GLU A 132 16.14 -14.91 -6.02
N ASP A 133 16.23 -14.29 -7.21
CA ASP A 133 17.36 -13.50 -7.66
C ASP A 133 16.87 -12.12 -8.12
N LEU A 134 17.37 -11.08 -7.47
CA LEU A 134 17.09 -9.69 -7.82
C LEU A 134 18.21 -9.05 -8.63
N SER A 135 19.26 -9.79 -8.97
CA SER A 135 20.42 -9.27 -9.68
C SER A 135 20.04 -8.79 -11.06
N ILE A 136 20.43 -7.56 -11.39
CA ILE A 136 20.16 -6.94 -12.68
C ILE A 136 21.41 -6.22 -13.19
N THR A 137 21.44 -6.05 -14.51
CA THR A 137 22.36 -5.11 -15.16
C THR A 137 21.56 -3.92 -15.66
N THR A 138 21.91 -2.72 -15.21
CA THR A 138 21.17 -1.51 -15.58
C THR A 138 21.24 -1.25 -17.09
N PRO A 139 20.12 -0.91 -17.77
CA PRO A 139 20.12 -0.75 -19.23
C PRO A 139 20.84 0.52 -19.69
N CYS A 140 20.98 1.52 -18.82
CA CYS A 140 21.52 2.84 -19.14
C CYS A 140 23.05 2.92 -19.07
N CYS A 141 23.68 2.19 -18.14
CA CYS A 141 25.13 2.29 -17.89
C CYS A 141 25.81 0.93 -17.69
N HIS A 142 25.05 -0.16 -17.82
CA HIS A 142 25.53 -1.54 -17.76
C HIS A 142 26.23 -1.92 -16.45
N GLN A 143 25.92 -1.21 -15.36
CA GLN A 143 26.39 -1.56 -14.02
C GLN A 143 25.54 -2.68 -13.43
N GLN A 144 26.20 -3.61 -12.73
CA GLN A 144 25.53 -4.66 -11.96
C GLN A 144 25.01 -4.09 -10.63
N THR A 145 23.78 -4.44 -10.29
CA THR A 145 23.13 -4.11 -9.01
C THR A 145 21.99 -5.09 -8.77
N SER A 146 21.06 -4.77 -7.87
CA SER A 146 19.82 -5.50 -7.69
C SER A 146 18.59 -4.59 -7.81
N LEU A 147 17.42 -5.17 -8.09
CA LEU A 147 16.13 -4.46 -8.09
C LEU A 147 15.85 -3.74 -6.77
N GLU A 148 16.29 -4.31 -5.64
CA GLU A 148 16.19 -3.69 -4.32
C GLU A 148 17.01 -2.39 -4.19
N LYS A 149 18.15 -2.31 -4.88
CA LYS A 149 19.11 -1.20 -4.77
C LYS A 149 18.89 -0.09 -5.80
N LEU A 150 17.82 -0.16 -6.58
CA LEU A 150 17.42 0.94 -7.43
C LEU A 150 16.97 2.14 -6.57
N ASP A 151 17.09 3.34 -7.13
CA ASP A 151 16.69 4.56 -6.43
C ASP A 151 15.18 4.77 -6.60
N TYR A 152 14.43 4.36 -5.57
CA TYR A 152 12.99 4.60 -5.45
C TYR A 152 12.76 5.86 -4.63
N ARG A 153 11.92 6.78 -5.11
CA ARG A 153 11.60 8.00 -4.35
C ARG A 153 10.95 7.70 -3.00
N ALA A 154 9.91 6.87 -3.03
CA ALA A 154 9.23 6.38 -1.85
C ALA A 154 9.79 5.00 -1.51
N PRO A 155 10.04 4.68 -0.23
CA PRO A 155 10.56 3.39 0.15
C PRO A 155 9.67 2.25 -0.36
N ALA A 156 10.28 1.29 -1.04
CA ALA A 156 9.71 0.01 -1.44
C ALA A 156 10.64 -1.11 -0.98
N GLY A 157 10.21 -2.36 -1.01
CA GLY A 157 11.15 -3.45 -0.73
C GLY A 157 10.64 -4.84 -1.02
N PHE A 158 11.47 -5.82 -0.71
CA PHE A 158 11.20 -7.24 -0.92
C PHE A 158 11.24 -7.94 0.43
N ALA A 159 10.16 -8.63 0.79
CA ALA A 159 10.08 -9.30 2.08
C ALA A 159 9.11 -10.48 2.08
N ARG A 160 9.33 -11.40 3.01
CA ARG A 160 8.39 -12.48 3.33
C ARG A 160 7.54 -12.17 4.54
N PHE A 161 8.01 -11.30 5.43
CA PHE A 161 7.32 -10.89 6.64
C PHE A 161 6.93 -9.42 6.52
N VAL A 162 5.66 -9.11 6.81
CA VAL A 162 5.14 -7.75 6.83
C VAL A 162 4.30 -7.56 8.08
N LEU A 163 4.62 -6.50 8.84
CA LEU A 163 3.80 -6.03 9.94
C LEU A 163 3.23 -4.66 9.55
N SER A 164 1.92 -4.56 9.42
CA SER A 164 1.24 -3.42 8.82
C SER A 164 0.30 -2.73 9.78
N VAL A 165 0.19 -1.41 9.66
CA VAL A 165 -0.87 -0.58 10.26
C VAL A 165 -1.69 0.02 9.13
N ARG A 166 -2.98 -0.29 9.09
CA ARG A 166 -3.94 0.37 8.20
C ARG A 166 -4.52 1.59 8.89
N ASN A 167 -4.60 2.69 8.17
CA ASN A 167 -5.05 3.99 8.64
C ASN A 167 -4.37 4.39 9.97
N PRO A 168 -3.03 4.53 9.99
CA PRO A 168 -2.29 4.78 11.23
C PRO A 168 -2.63 6.11 11.93
N ASN A 169 -3.30 7.04 11.24
CA ASN A 169 -3.71 8.36 11.77
C ASN A 169 -2.56 9.20 12.38
N ARG A 170 -1.31 8.87 12.06
CA ARG A 170 -0.10 9.63 12.36
C ARG A 170 0.99 9.30 11.34
N GLY A 171 2.09 10.06 11.37
CA GLY A 171 3.27 9.81 10.52
C GLY A 171 4.15 8.65 11.02
N ASP A 172 5.38 8.63 10.53
CA ASP A 172 6.40 7.61 10.81
C ASP A 172 6.56 7.27 12.31
N LEU A 173 7.00 6.03 12.55
CA LEU A 173 7.65 5.68 13.80
C LEU A 173 8.97 6.45 13.92
N THR A 174 9.21 7.02 15.11
CA THR A 174 10.50 7.59 15.48
C THR A 174 11.57 6.50 15.59
N GLU A 175 12.85 6.88 15.58
CA GLU A 175 13.98 5.96 15.74
C GLU A 175 13.84 5.05 16.96
N ARG A 176 13.40 5.59 18.10
CA ARG A 176 13.19 4.78 19.32
C ARG A 176 12.02 3.82 19.21
N GLU A 177 10.94 4.23 18.55
CA GLU A 177 9.76 3.40 18.37
C GLU A 177 10.04 2.24 17.40
N ILE A 178 10.77 2.50 16.30
CA ILE A 178 11.17 1.43 15.38
C ILE A 178 12.19 0.49 16.04
N GLU A 179 13.19 1.01 16.78
CA GLU A 179 14.16 0.20 17.52
C GLU A 179 13.51 -0.76 18.53
N LEU A 180 12.41 -0.34 19.16
CA LEU A 180 11.61 -1.20 20.04
C LEU A 180 11.07 -2.42 19.27
N ILE A 181 10.47 -2.19 18.10
CA ILE A 181 9.91 -3.27 17.27
C ILE A 181 11.02 -4.14 16.68
N GLU A 182 12.12 -3.53 16.23
CA GLU A 182 13.33 -4.23 15.74
C GLU A 182 13.90 -5.17 16.81
N THR A 183 13.95 -4.74 18.06
CA THR A 183 14.41 -5.54 19.19
C THR A 183 13.51 -6.76 19.42
N ILE A 184 12.18 -6.56 19.33
CA ILE A 184 11.22 -7.67 19.48
C ILE A 184 11.36 -8.68 18.34
N LEU A 185 11.48 -8.21 17.09
CA LEU A 185 11.56 -9.06 15.90
C LEU A 185 12.99 -9.57 15.60
N ASN A 186 13.98 -9.11 16.36
CA ASN A 186 15.40 -9.42 16.18
C ASN A 186 15.91 -9.15 14.76
N CYS A 187 15.51 -8.04 14.15
CA CYS A 187 15.98 -7.62 12.82
C CYS A 187 15.85 -6.13 12.62
N LYS A 188 16.57 -5.61 11.62
CA LYS A 188 16.41 -4.22 11.16
C LYS A 188 15.22 -4.09 10.22
N LEU A 189 14.41 -3.05 10.43
CA LEU A 189 13.16 -2.81 9.73
C LEU A 189 13.25 -1.57 8.84
N LYS A 190 12.46 -1.58 7.78
CA LYS A 190 12.21 -0.45 6.88
C LYS A 190 10.73 -0.10 6.93
N GLN A 191 10.43 1.20 6.95
CA GLN A 191 9.06 1.73 6.85
C GLN A 191 8.71 1.96 5.38
N VAL A 192 7.64 1.33 4.91
CA VAL A 192 7.09 1.46 3.55
C VAL A 192 5.67 2.02 3.67
N TRP A 193 5.46 3.22 3.13
CA TRP A 193 4.14 3.84 3.07
C TRP A 193 3.45 3.52 1.76
N ALA A 194 2.25 2.96 1.84
CA ALA A 194 1.45 2.62 0.69
C ALA A 194 0.07 3.25 0.75
N MET A 195 -0.40 3.77 -0.38
CA MET A 195 -1.75 4.30 -0.56
C MET A 195 -2.45 3.52 -1.67
N TYR A 196 -3.67 3.04 -1.41
CA TYR A 196 -4.50 2.25 -2.33
C TYR A 196 -5.94 2.71 -2.35
#